data_AF-A0A7U6QP76-F1
#
_entry.id   AF-A0A7U6QP76-F1
#
_cell.length_a   1.000
_cell.length_b   1.000
_cell.length_c   1.000
_cell.angle_alpha   90.00
_cell.angle_beta   90.00
_cell.angle_gamma   90.00
#
_symmetry.space_group_name_H-M   'P 1'
#
loop_
_entity.id
_entity.type
_entity.pdbx_description
1 polymer ?
#
loop_
_entity_poly.entity_id
_entity_poly.type
_entity_poly.pdbx_seq_one_letter_code
_entity_poly.pdbx_strand_id
1 'polypeptide(L)' 'MRASNRLRIAVHQDNERAELTVIVVQDNLVKGAAGQAVQNMNVMFGFDESMGLNFAPIVP' A
#
# COMPACT_ATOMS: atom_id res chain seq x y z
N MET A 1 -0.87 -5.41 -6.75
CA MET A 1 -0.24 -4.27 -7.48
C MET A 1 1.26 -4.52 -7.52
N ARG A 2 1.78 -5.22 -8.52
CA ARG A 2 3.16 -5.71 -8.47
C ARG A 2 4.17 -4.56 -8.51
N ALA A 3 5.23 -4.65 -7.71
CA ALA A 3 6.34 -3.70 -7.61
C ALA A 3 5.95 -2.26 -7.20
N SER A 4 4.80 -2.07 -6.54
CA SER A 4 4.33 -0.75 -6.10
C SER A 4 4.35 -0.61 -4.58
N ASN A 5 4.70 0.58 -4.08
CA ASN A 5 4.60 0.94 -2.67
C ASN A 5 3.25 1.59 -2.30
N ARG A 6 2.18 1.30 -3.05
CA ARG A 6 0.82 1.84 -2.81
C ARG A 6 -0.13 0.75 -2.31
N LEU A 7 -1.16 1.19 -1.58
CA LEU A 7 -2.34 0.38 -1.26
C LEU A 7 -3.51 0.82 -2.16
N ARG A 8 -4.28 -0.15 -2.64
CA ARG A 8 -5.62 0.10 -3.19
C ARG A 8 -6.63 -0.46 -2.22
N ILE A 9 -7.53 0.38 -1.75
CA ILE A 9 -8.54 0.02 -0.77
C ILE A 9 -9.90 0.23 -1.42
N ALA A 10 -10.74 -0.79 -1.37
CA ALA A 10 -12.15 -0.72 -1.73
C ALA A 10 -12.98 -1.09 -0.50
N VAL A 11 -14.09 -0.40 -0.32
CA VAL A 11 -15.03 -0.63 0.78
C VAL A 11 -16.37 -0.96 0.17
N HIS A 12 -16.96 -2.06 0.60
CA HIS A 12 -18.28 -2.50 0.18
C HIS A 12 -19.14 -2.74 1.41
N GLN A 13 -20.28 -2.06 1.48
CA GLN A 13 -21.28 -2.27 2.52
C GLN A 13 -22.43 -3.08 1.92
N ASP A 14 -22.79 -4.18 2.59
CA ASP A 14 -24.02 -4.88 2.28
C ASP A 14 -25.19 -4.04 2.83
N ASN A 15 -26.21 -3.77 2.02
CA ASN A 15 -27.35 -2.96 2.44
C ASN A 15 -28.34 -3.74 3.30
N GLU A 16 -28.32 -5.08 3.23
CA GLU A 16 -29.23 -5.96 3.95
C GLU A 16 -28.60 -6.51 5.24
N ARG A 17 -27.27 -6.47 5.34
CA ARG A 17 -26.52 -6.94 6.51
C ARG A 17 -25.76 -5.78 7.13
N ALA A 18 -25.68 -5.72 8.46
CA ALA A 18 -24.84 -4.75 9.16
C ALA A 18 -23.34 -5.14 9.09
N GLU A 19 -22.84 -5.42 7.88
CA GLU A 19 -21.49 -5.90 7.62
C GLU A 19 -20.79 -5.03 6.58
N LEU A 20 -19.50 -4.77 6.82
CA LEU A 20 -18.64 -4.00 5.94
C LEU A 20 -17.48 -4.88 5.46
N THR A 21 -17.38 -5.06 4.15
CA THR A 21 -16.23 -5.70 3.52
C THR A 21 -15.19 -4.64 3.14
N VAL A 22 -13.98 -4.75 3.69
CA VAL A 22 -12.83 -3.91 3.31
C VAL A 22 -11.83 -4.76 2.54
N ILE A 23 -11.60 -4.43 1.28
CA ILE A 23 -10.66 -5.11 0.40
C ILE A 23 -9.40 -4.26 0.30
N VAL A 24 -8.26 -4.83 0.69
CA VAL A 24 -6.95 -4.18 0.59
C VAL A 24 -6.05 -4.96 -0.37
N VAL A 25 -5.54 -4.29 -1.39
CA VAL A 25 -4.61 -4.86 -2.36
C VAL A 25 -3.25 -4.19 -2.22
N GLN A 26 -2.22 -4.99 -1.95
CA GLN A 26 -0.84 -4.54 -1.83
C GLN A 26 0.14 -5.46 -2.59
N ASP A 27 1.36 -4.98 -2.82
CA ASP A 27 2.51 -5.87 -3.09
C ASP A 27 3.06 -6.36 -1.75
N ASN A 28 3.22 -7.67 -1.58
CA ASN A 28 3.65 -8.25 -0.31
C ASN A 28 5.15 -8.06 -0.04
N LEU A 29 5.98 -7.86 -1.07
CA LEU A 29 7.44 -7.70 -0.92
C LEU A 29 7.85 -6.21 -0.93
N VAL A 30 7.13 -5.36 -1.66
CA VAL A 30 7.34 -3.91 -1.62
C VAL A 30 6.58 -3.32 -0.44
N LYS A 31 5.29 -2.97 -0.60
CA LYS A 31 4.55 -2.32 0.48
C LYS A 31 4.38 -3.21 1.72
N GLY A 32 4.32 -4.53 1.55
CA GLY A 32 4.21 -5.48 2.66
C GLY A 32 5.51 -5.79 3.39
N ALA A 33 6.68 -5.37 2.87
CA ALA A 33 7.97 -5.63 3.50
C ALA A 33 8.99 -4.50 3.24
N ALA A 34 9.83 -4.62 2.21
CA ALA A 34 11.01 -3.77 2.03
C ALA A 34 10.65 -2.29 1.80
N GLY A 35 9.60 -2.01 1.03
CA GLY A 35 9.10 -0.66 0.80
C GLY A 35 8.61 0.01 2.08
N GLN A 36 7.95 -0.73 2.98
CA GLN A 36 7.55 -0.20 4.29
C GLN A 36 8.76 0.05 5.21
N ALA A 37 9.78 -0.81 5.16
CA ALA A 37 11.01 -0.60 5.92
C ALA A 37 11.74 0.69 5.48
N VAL A 38 11.84 0.92 4.16
CA VAL A 38 12.40 2.16 3.61
C VAL A 38 11.53 3.37 3.94
N GLN A 39 10.20 3.23 3.89
CA GLN A 39 9.28 4.31 4.27
C GLN A 39 9.47 4.73 5.74
N ASN A 40 9.60 3.76 6.64
CA ASN A 40 9.90 4.02 8.06
C ASN A 40 11.28 4.68 8.23
N MET A 41 12.29 4.20 7.51
CA MET A 41 13.63 4.80 7.50
C MET A 41 13.57 6.26 7.04
N ASN A 42 12.84 6.56 5.95
CA ASN A 42 12.69 7.92 5.46
C ASN A 42 12.15 8.85 6.56
N VAL A 43 11.09 8.42 7.25
CA VAL A 43 10.51 9.17 8.38
C VAL A 43 11.51 9.33 9.53
N MET A 44 12.20 8.26 9.93
CA MET A 44 13.18 8.29 11.03
C MET A 44 14.33 9.26 10.80
N PHE A 45 14.77 9.40 9.55
CA PHE A 45 15.90 10.26 9.18
C PHE A 45 15.47 11.63 8.61
N GLY A 46 14.17 11.96 8.66
CA GLY A 46 13.65 13.26 8.22
C GLY A 46 13.66 13.46 6.70
N PHE A 47 13.72 12.38 5.93
CA PHE A 47 13.55 12.42 4.48
C PHE A 47 12.06 12.47 4.12
N ASP A 48 11.76 12.84 2.87
CA ASP A 48 10.42 12.67 2.31
C ASP A 48 10.00 11.20 2.40
N GLU A 49 8.83 10.92 2.98
CA GLU A 49 8.37 9.56 3.24
C GLU A 49 8.30 8.72 1.95
N SER A 50 8.01 9.36 0.80
CA SER A 50 7.90 8.71 -0.51
C SER A 50 9.23 8.61 -1.27
N MET A 51 10.32 9.14 -0.70
CA MET A 51 11.64 9.14 -1.32
C MET A 51 12.06 7.71 -1.71
N GLY A 52 12.34 7.52 -3.00
CA GLY A 52 12.75 6.22 -3.54
C GLY A 52 11.65 5.15 -3.61
N LEU A 53 10.36 5.51 -3.47
CA LEU A 53 9.23 4.56 -3.42
C LEU A 53 8.14 4.81 -4.48
N ASN A 54 8.29 5.83 -5.31
CA ASN A 54 7.29 6.26 -6.31
C ASN A 54 7.35 5.50 -7.64
N PHE A 55 7.57 4.18 -7.59
CA PHE A 55 7.59 3.34 -8.79
C PHE A 55 6.19 3.13 -9.36
N ALA A 56 6.08 3.17 -10.69
CA ALA A 56 4.86 2.77 -11.38
C ALA A 56 4.60 1.26 -11.16
N PRO A 57 3.37 0.84 -10.83
CA PRO A 57 3.04 -0.57 -10.73
C PRO A 57 3.29 -1.29 -12.05
N ILE A 58 3.77 -2.53 -11.98
CA ILE A 58 3.84 -3.40 -13.15
C ILE A 58 2.46 -4.02 -13.38
N VAL A 59 1.87 -3.73 -14.54
CA VAL A 59 0.58 -4.25 -15.01
C VAL A 59 0.76 -4.83 -16.42
N PRO A 60 -0.02 -5.85 -16.83
CA PRO A 60 -0.11 -6.27 -18.24
C PRO A 60 -0.62 -5.15 -19.15
#